data_AF-A0A974NRX3-F1
#
_entry.id   AF-A0A974NRX3-F1
#
_cell.length_a   1.000
_cell.length_b   1.000
_cell.length_c   1.000
_cell.angle_alpha   90.00
_cell.angle_beta   90.00
_cell.angle_gamma   90.00
#
_symmetry.space_group_name_H-M   'P 1'
#
loop_
_entity.id
_entity.type
_entity.pdbx_description
1 polymer ?
#
loop_
_entity_poly.entity_id
_entity_poly.type
_entity_poly.pdbx_seq_one_letter_code
_entity_poly.pdbx_strand_id
1 'polypeptide(L)' 'MEDYIDYYNNKRIKLKLAGVSPVQYRTQTSQSAA' A
#
# COMPACT_ATOMS: atom_id res chain seq x y z
N MET A 1 -0.54 3.95 -18.27
CA MET A 1 -0.67 2.64 -17.59
C MET A 1 0.21 2.60 -16.36
N GLU A 2 1.49 2.95 -16.50
CA GLU A 2 2.45 3.03 -15.38
C GLU A 2 1.98 3.97 -14.26
N ASP A 3 1.44 5.14 -14.59
CA ASP A 3 0.89 6.08 -13.59
C ASP A 3 -0.28 5.49 -12.79
N TYR A 4 -1.11 4.66 -13.44
CA TYR A 4 -2.22 4.01 -12.78
C TYR A 4 -1.73 2.94 -11.79
N ILE A 5 -0.71 2.18 -12.20
CA ILE A 5 -0.05 1.18 -11.35
C ILE A 5 0.64 1.85 -10.17
N ASP A 6 1.39 2.94 -10.40
CA ASP A 6 2.05 3.73 -9.35
C ASP A 6 1.02 4.30 -8.37
N TYR A 7 -0.04 4.93 -8.89
CA TYR A 7 -1.11 5.46 -8.05
C TYR A 7 -1.73 4.39 -7.16
N TYR A 8 -2.05 3.22 -7.72
CA TYR A 8 -2.69 2.14 -6.97
C TYR A 8 -1.77 1.53 -5.91
N ASN A 9 -0.47 1.38 -6.21
CA ASN A 9 0.49 0.76 -5.28
C ASN A 9 1.02 1.72 -4.22
N ASN A 10 1.18 3.00 -4.55
CA ASN A 10 1.89 3.97 -3.71
C ASN A 10 1.00 5.04 -3.07
N LYS A 11 -0.08 5.46 -3.74
CA LYS A 11 -0.83 6.68 -3.37
C LYS A 11 -2.24 6.41 -2.87
N ARG A 12 -2.94 5.42 -3.44
CA ARG A 12 -4.33 5.10 -3.12
C ARG A 12 -4.50 4.80 -1.62
N ILE A 13 -5.60 5.26 -1.01
CA ILE A 13 -6.04 4.97 0.38
C ILE A 13 -4.99 5.20 1.50
N LYS A 14 -3.87 5.89 1.23
CA LYS A 14 -2.77 6.12 2.19
C LYS A 14 -3.24 6.71 3.52
N LEU A 15 -4.21 7.62 3.50
CA LEU A 15 -4.81 8.21 4.71
C LEU A 15 -5.52 7.16 5.59
N LYS A 16 -6.22 6.19 4.98
CA LYS A 16 -6.87 5.09 5.72
C LYS A 16 -5.86 4.09 6.29
N LEU A 17 -4.68 4.04 5.70
CA LEU A 17 -3.58 3.16 6.11
C LEU A 17 -2.59 3.88 7.03
N ALA A 18 -3.05 4.85 7.84
CA ALA A 18 -2.19 5.60 8.77
C ALA A 18 -0.94 6.23 8.11
N GLY A 19 -1.03 6.59 6.84
CA GLY A 19 0.08 7.20 6.10
C GLY A 19 1.02 6.23 5.38
N VAL A 20 0.81 4.90 5.44
CA VAL A 20 1.60 3.95 4.64
C VAL A 20 0.97 3.68 3.27
N SER A 21 1.80 3.32 2.28
CA SER A 21 1.28 2.97 0.96
C SER A 21 0.57 1.60 0.96
N PRO A 22 -0.33 1.34 -0.01
CA PRO A 22 -0.96 0.02 -0.17
C PRO A 22 0.02 -1.15 -0.29
N VAL A 23 1.19 -0.96 -0.91
CA VAL A 23 2.21 -2.01 -0.98
C VAL A 23 2.90 -2.25 0.37
N GLN A 24 3.25 -1.18 1.10
CA GLN A 24 3.87 -1.28 2.43
C GLN A 24 2.93 -1.95 3.44
N TYR A 25 1.65 -1.57 3.44
CA TYR A 25 0.65 -2.18 4.30
C TYR A 25 0.53 -3.69 4.07
N ARG A 26 0.46 -4.12 2.80
CA ARG A 26 0.42 -5.56 2.44
C ARG A 26 1.63 -6.30 3.00
N THR A 27 2.84 -5.80 2.79
CA THR A 27 4.07 -6.42 3.32
C THR A 27 4.06 -6.56 4.84
N GLN A 28 3.63 -5.52 5.57
CA GLN A 28 3.54 -5.55 7.04
C GLN A 28 2.51 -6.58 7.53
N THR A 29 1.33 -6.62 6.90
CA THR A 29 0.27 -7.59 7.26
C THR A 29 0.66 -9.03 6.92
N SER A 30 1.38 -9.25 5.82
CA SER A 30 1.88 -10.58 5.43
C SER A 30 2.97 -11.11 6.37
N GLN A 31 3.79 -10.22 6.94
CA GLN A 31 4.82 -10.59 7.91
C GLN A 31 4.25 -10.86 9.31
N SER A 32 3.08 -10.32 9.62
CA SER A 32 2.44 -10.47 10.94
C SER A 32 1.60 -11.75 11.07
N ALA A 33 1.46 -12.53 9.99
CA ALA A 33 0.66 -13.77 9.95
C ALA A 33 1.53 -15.04 10.15
N ALA A 34 2.70 -14.92 10.79
CA ALA A 34 3.59 -16.04 11.12
C ALA A 34 3.36 -16.54 12.55
#